data_AF-A0A8J8BYU5-F1
#
_entry.id   AF-A0A8J8BYU5-F1
#
_cell.length_a   1.000
_cell.length_b   1.000
_cell.length_c   1.000
_cell.angle_alpha   90.00
_cell.angle_beta   90.00
_cell.angle_gamma   90.00
#
_symmetry.space_group_name_H-M   'P 1'
#
loop_
_entity.id
_entity.type
_entity.pdbx_description
1 polymer ?
#
loop_
_entity_poly.entity_id
_entity_poly.type
_entity_poly.pdbx_seq_one_letter_code
_entity_poly.pdbx_strand_id
1 'polypeptide(L)' 'MEKRVSIREYYEENKEWLQKVAQSSDIVVRSMALAILAVGSDPEQ' A
#
# COMPACT_ATOMS: atom_id res chain seq x y z
N MET A 1 -11.41 -10.81 19.34
CA MET A 1 -10.17 -10.00 19.23
C MET A 1 -9.96 -9.69 17.76
N GLU A 2 -10.03 -8.43 17.37
CA GLU A 2 -9.66 -8.02 16.00
C GLU A 2 -8.16 -8.21 15.82
N LYS A 3 -7.76 -8.98 14.81
CA LYS A 3 -6.36 -9.18 14.45
C LYS A 3 -5.86 -7.84 13.90
N ARG A 4 -4.93 -7.19 14.61
CA ARG A 4 -4.25 -6.01 14.06
C ARG A 4 -3.40 -6.48 12.90
N VAL A 5 -3.78 -6.10 11.69
CA VAL A 5 -2.96 -6.30 10.49
C VAL A 5 -1.89 -5.22 10.50
N SER A 6 -0.63 -5.61 10.40
CA SER A 6 0.46 -4.65 10.24
C SER A 6 0.44 -4.05 8.84
N ILE A 7 0.88 -2.79 8.69
CA ILE A 7 1.01 -2.15 7.37
C ILE A 7 1.90 -2.97 6.44
N ARG A 8 2.91 -3.63 6.98
CA ARG A 8 3.82 -4.51 6.26
C ARG A 8 3.13 -5.76 5.70
N GLU A 9 2.36 -6.47 6.51
CA GLU A 9 1.58 -7.62 6.04
C GLU A 9 0.57 -7.19 4.96
N TYR A 10 -0.13 -6.08 5.17
CA TYR A 10 -1.06 -5.55 4.17
C TYR A 10 -0.34 -5.19 2.85
N TYR A 11 0.83 -4.57 2.93
CA TYR A 11 1.64 -4.23 1.77
C TYR A 11 2.07 -5.49 0.99
N GLU A 12 2.62 -6.49 1.67
CA GLU A 12 3.10 -7.72 1.01
C GLU A 12 1.95 -8.47 0.30
N GLU A 13 0.79 -8.57 0.95
CA GLU A 13 -0.40 -9.22 0.37
C GLU A 13 -0.98 -8.44 -0.83
N ASN A 14 -0.82 -7.12 -0.87
CA ASN A 14 -1.53 -6.25 -1.81
C ASN A 14 -0.61 -5.49 -2.78
N LYS A 15 0.70 -5.74 -2.78
CA LYS A 15 1.70 -4.98 -3.55
C LYS A 15 1.34 -4.85 -5.03
N GLU A 16 1.01 -5.95 -5.69
CA GLU A 16 0.66 -5.94 -7.12
C GLU A 16 -0.63 -5.16 -7.40
N TRP A 17 -1.61 -5.25 -6.50
CA TRP A 17 -2.84 -4.48 -6.60
C TRP A 17 -2.56 -2.98 -6.41
N LEU A 18 -1.77 -2.61 -5.40
CA LEU A 18 -1.36 -1.23 -5.15
C LEU A 18 -0.60 -0.63 -6.35
N GLN A 19 0.26 -1.40 -7.01
CA GLN A 19 0.95 -0.97 -8.24
C GLN A 19 -0.02 -0.67 -9.39
N LYS A 20 -1.09 -1.45 -9.53
CA LYS A 20 -2.14 -1.18 -10.52
C LYS A 20 -2.96 0.06 -10.14
N VAL A 21 -3.31 0.22 -8.87
CA VAL A 21 -4.03 1.40 -8.37
C VAL A 21 -3.21 2.68 -8.52
N ALA A 22 -1.88 2.59 -8.39
CA ALA A 22 -0.96 3.70 -8.63
C ALA A 22 -0.95 4.19 -10.10
N GLN A 23 -1.54 3.43 -11.03
CA GLN A 23 -1.74 3.85 -12.42
C GLN A 23 -3.09 4.56 -12.65
N SER A 24 -3.90 4.75 -11.58
CA SER A 24 -5.21 5.42 -11.67
C SER A 24 -5.09 6.84 -12.23
N SER A 25 -6.09 7.26 -13.02
CA SER A 25 -6.26 8.64 -13.46
C SER A 25 -6.75 9.56 -12.33
N ASP A 26 -7.42 9.00 -11.32
CA ASP A 26 -7.80 9.71 -10.11
C ASP A 26 -6.55 10.01 -9.26
N ILE A 27 -6.30 11.30 -9.05
CA ILE A 27 -5.10 11.78 -8.37
C ILE A 27 -5.05 11.37 -6.90
N VAL A 28 -6.19 11.36 -6.20
CA VAL A 28 -6.25 11.04 -4.76
C VAL A 28 -5.94 9.56 -4.58
N VAL A 29 -6.61 8.71 -5.36
CA VAL A 29 -6.40 7.25 -5.34
C VAL A 29 -4.96 6.90 -5.68
N ARG A 30 -4.39 7.52 -6.72
CA ARG A 30 -3.00 7.32 -7.12
C ARG A 30 -2.03 7.73 -6.00
N SER A 31 -2.21 8.92 -5.44
CA SER A 31 -1.33 9.43 -4.37
C SER A 31 -1.37 8.56 -3.13
N MET A 32 -2.55 8.04 -2.73
CA MET A 32 -2.66 7.13 -1.60
C MET A 32 -1.95 5.79 -1.86
N ALA A 33 -2.14 5.19 -3.03
CA ALA A 33 -1.48 3.93 -3.36
C ALA A 33 0.05 4.06 -3.37
N LEU A 34 0.56 5.17 -3.91
CA LEU A 34 2.00 5.46 -3.89
C LEU A 34 2.54 5.64 -2.46
N ALA A 35 1.79 6.31 -1.58
CA ALA A 35 2.19 6.48 -0.18
C ALA A 35 2.27 5.14 0.56
N ILE A 36 1.29 4.25 0.35
CA ILE A 36 1.28 2.91 0.96
C ILE A 36 2.45 2.06 0.43
N LEU A 37 2.73 2.13 -0.89
CA LEU A 37 3.88 1.44 -1.49
C LEU A 37 5.20 1.93 -0.91
N ALA A 38 5.36 3.25 -0.73
CA ALA A 38 6.58 3.83 -0.16
C ALA A 38 6.81 3.36 1.28
N VAL A 39 5.79 3.47 2.14
CA VAL A 39 5.88 3.07 3.55
C VAL A 39 6.07 1.55 3.68
N GLY A 40 5.32 0.75 2.92
CA GLY A 40 5.42 -0.71 2.99
C GLY A 40 6.73 -1.28 2.44
N SER A 41 7.41 -0.55 1.54
CA SER A 41 8.73 -0.94 1.02
C SER A 41 9.90 -0.61 1.94
N ASP A 42 9.67 0.16 3.00
CA ASP A 42 10.68 0.53 3.98
C ASP A 42 10.90 -0.62 4.99
N PRO A 43 12.10 -1.23 5.02
CA PRO A 43 12.38 -2.34 5.95
C PRO A 43 12.41 -1.92 7.42
N GLU A 44 12.46 -0.62 7.75
CA GLU A 44 12.45 -0.09 9.11
C GLU A 44 11.03 0.14 9.69
N GLN A 45 9.98 -0.14 8.90
CA GLN A 45 8.56 -0.06 9.31
C GLN A 45 7.97 -1.41 9.76
#